data_AF-A0A7X3VFZ9-F1
#
_entry.id   AF-A0A7X3VFZ9-F1
#
_cell.length_a   1.000
_cell.length_b   1.000
_cell.length_c   1.000
_cell.angle_alpha   90.00
_cell.angle_beta   90.00
_cell.angle_gamma   90.00
#
_symmetry.space_group_name_H-M   'P 1'
#
loop_
_entity.id
_entity.type
_entity.pdbx_description
1 polymer ?
#
loop_
_entity_poly.entity_id
_entity_poly.type
_entity_poly.pdbx_seq_one_letter_code
_entity_poly.pdbx_strand_id
1 'polypeptide(L)'
;MSESSKPNGLSVRIEDALSIAVLTLMSVLPLMEIAARKWLGGGIPGSFPIVQHLTLWITFLGAALAARSDRLLALSTATFLPKHLRGRIHIFTSALAVGVTGSLIWAGTDLVSVDFEFGGQVAWGIPVWVAECIIPLGFAAIAGRLIYRGASTITGRLLIALGLLIPLAFGAIENPHETGLVLPASVVIILGTALGLPIYCALGGAAALLFWEEGTPISAVPGETYRLSTSPMLPAIPLFTLGGYILAEGG
;
A
#
# COMPACT_ATOMS: atom_id res chain seq x y z
N MET A 1 19.15 16.23 -26.37
CA MET A 1 19.72 16.59 -25.06
C MET A 1 18.91 17.74 -24.49
N SER A 2 17.89 17.45 -23.69
CA SER A 2 17.19 18.46 -22.88
C SER A 2 17.35 18.08 -21.42
N GLU A 3 17.73 19.07 -20.63
CA GLU A 3 18.30 18.96 -19.30
C GLU A 3 17.45 18.12 -18.32
N SER A 4 18.17 17.33 -17.53
CA SER A 4 17.62 16.62 -16.38
C SER A 4 17.13 17.64 -15.36
N SER A 5 15.83 17.80 -15.20
CA SER A 5 15.26 18.42 -14.00
C SER A 5 15.50 17.46 -12.83
N LYS A 6 16.67 17.56 -12.18
CA LYS A 6 16.91 16.90 -10.89
C LYS A 6 15.86 17.43 -9.92
N PRO A 7 15.00 16.59 -9.32
CA PRO A 7 14.11 17.07 -8.27
C PRO A 7 14.95 17.24 -7.00
N ASN A 8 15.63 18.38 -6.86
CA ASN A 8 16.34 18.78 -5.64
C ASN A 8 15.35 19.31 -4.58
N GLY A 9 14.29 18.54 -4.31
CA GLY A 9 13.41 18.79 -3.18
C GLY A 9 13.99 18.15 -1.92
N LEU A 10 14.06 18.89 -0.81
CA LEU A 10 14.45 18.35 0.49
C LEU A 10 13.64 17.08 0.85
N SER A 11 12.36 17.05 0.49
CA SER A 11 11.45 15.91 0.67
C SER A 11 11.90 14.64 -0.07
N VAL A 12 12.44 14.76 -1.28
CA VAL A 12 12.91 13.63 -2.09
C VAL A 12 14.12 12.98 -1.43
N ARG A 13 15.06 13.80 -0.95
CA ARG A 13 16.25 13.32 -0.23
C ARG A 13 15.89 12.63 1.07
N ILE A 14 14.91 13.17 1.81
CA ILE A 14 14.42 12.56 3.05
C ILE A 14 13.77 11.21 2.76
N GLU A 15 12.92 11.11 1.73
CA GLU A 15 12.27 9.85 1.36
C GLU A 15 13.27 8.77 0.94
N ASP A 16 14.26 9.14 0.11
CA ASP A 16 15.31 8.21 -0.33
C ASP A 16 16.18 7.78 0.86
N ALA A 17 16.59 8.72 1.72
CA ALA A 17 17.38 8.43 2.91
C ALA A 17 16.62 7.53 3.91
N LEU A 18 15.33 7.80 4.13
CA LEU A 18 14.49 6.97 5.00
C LEU A 18 14.35 5.55 4.45
N SER A 19 14.12 5.41 3.14
CA SER A 19 14.02 4.10 2.48
C SER A 19 15.33 3.32 2.57
N ILE A 20 16.47 3.98 2.32
CA ILE A 20 17.81 3.39 2.47
C ILE A 20 18.05 2.98 3.93
N ALA A 21 17.69 3.83 4.90
CA ALA A 21 17.87 3.55 6.32
C ALA A 21 17.04 2.33 6.76
N VAL A 22 15.77 2.26 6.37
CA VAL A 22 14.88 1.12 6.68
C VAL A 22 15.40 -0.17 6.05
N LEU A 23 15.80 -0.15 4.77
CA LEU A 23 16.39 -1.32 4.09
C LEU A 23 17.69 -1.78 4.76
N THR A 24 18.57 -0.83 5.09
CA THR A 24 19.83 -1.12 5.76
C THR A 24 19.56 -1.76 7.12
N LEU A 25 18.64 -1.20 7.90
CA LEU A 25 18.28 -1.74 9.21
C LEU A 25 17.64 -3.13 9.10
N MET A 26 16.71 -3.33 8.16
CA MET A 26 16.08 -4.62 7.89
C MET A 26 17.08 -5.70 7.47
N SER A 27 18.18 -5.31 6.82
CA SER A 27 19.24 -6.24 6.39
C SER A 27 20.27 -6.50 7.49
N VAL A 28 20.70 -5.47 8.21
CA VAL A 28 21.77 -5.56 9.21
C VAL A 28 21.27 -6.17 10.52
N LEU A 29 20.05 -5.88 10.94
CA LEU A 29 19.53 -6.32 12.24
C LEU A 29 19.45 -7.85 12.37
N PRO A 30 18.94 -8.62 11.38
CA PRO A 30 19.02 -10.08 11.39
C PRO A 30 20.45 -10.63 11.41
N LEU A 31 21.36 -10.00 10.65
CA LEU A 31 22.76 -10.43 10.59
C LEU A 31 23.47 -10.22 11.94
N MET A 32 23.22 -9.09 12.58
CA MET A 32 23.71 -8.80 13.92
C MET A 32 23.11 -9.75 14.95
N GLU A 33 21.84 -10.12 14.83
CA GLU A 33 21.23 -11.12 15.71
C GLU A 33 21.90 -12.50 15.56
N ILE A 34 22.13 -12.96 14.33
CA ILE A 34 22.81 -14.24 14.06
C ILE A 34 24.24 -14.22 14.61
N ALA A 35 24.96 -13.11 14.42
CA ALA A 35 26.29 -12.94 14.99
C ALA A 35 26.25 -12.93 16.53
N ALA A 36 25.34 -12.19 17.15
CA ALA A 36 25.19 -12.15 18.60
C ALA A 36 24.91 -13.55 19.17
N ARG A 37 24.01 -14.32 18.54
CA ARG A 37 23.73 -15.72 18.94
C ARG A 37 24.98 -16.59 18.91
N LYS A 38 25.82 -16.44 17.87
CA LYS A 38 27.02 -17.25 17.69
C LYS A 38 28.17 -16.88 18.65
N TRP A 39 28.35 -15.59 18.95
CA TRP A 39 29.52 -15.10 19.69
C TRP A 39 29.24 -14.83 21.17
N LEU A 40 28.02 -14.39 21.52
CA LEU A 40 27.62 -13.99 22.87
C LEU A 40 26.72 -15.05 23.55
N GLY A 41 26.38 -16.14 22.85
CA GLY A 41 25.54 -17.23 23.39
C GLY A 41 24.06 -16.87 23.57
N GLY A 42 23.64 -15.65 23.19
CA GLY A 42 22.27 -15.16 23.30
C GLY A 42 21.89 -14.28 22.09
N GLY A 43 20.63 -14.36 21.67
CA GLY A 43 20.09 -13.50 20.60
C GLY A 43 19.54 -12.18 21.14
N ILE A 44 19.30 -11.23 20.24
CA ILE A 44 18.68 -9.94 20.59
C ILE A 44 17.16 -10.17 20.76
N PRO A 45 16.58 -10.00 21.96
CA PRO A 45 15.14 -10.18 22.15
C PRO A 45 14.36 -9.14 21.33
N GLY A 46 13.29 -9.54 20.64
CA GLY A 46 12.42 -8.62 19.89
C GLY A 46 12.94 -8.19 18.52
N SER A 47 14.10 -8.68 18.07
CA SER A 47 14.63 -8.42 16.72
C SER A 47 13.67 -8.81 15.59
N PHE A 48 13.07 -9.99 15.69
CA PHE A 48 12.20 -10.54 14.65
C PHE A 48 10.89 -9.74 14.48
N PRO A 49 10.15 -9.39 15.55
CA PRO A 49 9.05 -8.42 15.47
C PRO A 49 9.46 -7.09 14.83
N ILE A 50 10.64 -6.55 15.15
CA ILE A 50 11.09 -5.29 14.54
C ILE A 50 11.31 -5.45 13.03
N VAL A 51 11.94 -6.54 12.58
CA VAL A 51 12.16 -6.80 11.14
C VAL A 51 10.84 -6.94 10.39
N GLN A 52 9.83 -7.58 11.00
CA GLN A 52 8.48 -7.68 10.45
C GLN A 52 7.85 -6.29 10.23
N HIS A 53 7.98 -5.39 11.19
CA HIS A 53 7.44 -4.03 11.04
C HIS A 53 8.28 -3.16 10.11
N LEU A 54 9.60 -3.38 10.02
CA LEU A 54 10.43 -2.76 8.98
C LEU A 54 10.03 -3.25 7.58
N THR A 55 9.54 -4.48 7.46
CA THR A 55 8.98 -5.03 6.21
C THR A 55 7.73 -4.25 5.79
N LEU A 56 6.80 -4.01 6.73
CA LEU A 56 5.66 -3.12 6.49
C LEU A 56 6.12 -1.73 6.01
N TRP A 57 7.09 -1.13 6.70
CA TRP A 57 7.58 0.20 6.37
C TRP A 57 8.20 0.26 4.97
N ILE A 58 9.03 -0.72 4.60
CA ILE A 58 9.63 -0.72 3.27
C ILE A 58 8.61 -1.00 2.16
N THR A 59 7.55 -1.77 2.44
CA THR A 59 6.44 -1.96 1.49
C THR A 59 5.79 -0.63 1.14
N PHE A 60 5.43 0.18 2.14
CA PHE A 60 4.77 1.47 1.91
C PHE A 60 5.72 2.55 1.36
N LEU A 61 6.98 2.59 1.82
CA LEU A 61 8.00 3.48 1.26
C LEU A 61 8.29 3.13 -0.21
N GLY A 62 8.40 1.83 -0.53
CA GLY A 62 8.57 1.35 -1.91
C GLY A 62 7.37 1.69 -2.79
N ALA A 63 6.14 1.51 -2.29
CA ALA A 63 4.92 1.90 -3.00
C ALA A 63 4.87 3.41 -3.26
N ALA A 64 5.26 4.22 -2.27
CA ALA A 64 5.39 5.66 -2.42
C ALA A 64 6.42 5.98 -3.52
N LEU A 65 7.65 5.45 -3.46
CA LEU A 65 8.69 5.66 -4.47
C LEU A 65 8.25 5.24 -5.89
N ALA A 66 7.48 4.16 -6.01
CA ALA A 66 6.88 3.72 -7.27
C ALA A 66 5.87 4.74 -7.80
N ALA A 67 4.98 5.25 -6.94
CA ALA A 67 4.05 6.34 -7.28
C ALA A 67 4.77 7.63 -7.69
N ARG A 68 5.92 7.92 -7.06
CA ARG A 68 6.77 9.07 -7.45
C ARG A 68 7.31 8.93 -8.86
N SER A 69 7.52 7.73 -9.35
CA SER A 69 8.13 7.49 -10.67
C SER A 69 7.11 7.19 -11.75
N ASP A 70 5.80 7.28 -11.45
CA ASP A 70 4.70 6.83 -12.31
C ASP A 70 4.85 5.35 -12.72
N ARG A 71 5.32 4.52 -11.77
CA ARG A 71 5.60 3.09 -11.95
C ARG A 71 4.70 2.21 -11.10
N LEU A 72 3.51 2.69 -10.75
CA LEU A 72 2.50 1.83 -10.16
C LEU A 72 2.10 0.80 -11.21
N LEU A 73 2.15 -0.49 -10.83
CA LEU A 73 1.85 -1.58 -11.76
C LEU A 73 0.40 -1.45 -12.24
N ALA A 74 0.23 -1.36 -13.56
CA ALA A 74 -1.04 -1.29 -14.24
C ALA A 74 -1.03 -2.25 -15.44
N LEU A 75 -2.21 -2.64 -15.93
CA LEU A 75 -2.29 -3.53 -17.09
C LEU A 75 -1.73 -2.86 -18.35
N SER A 76 -0.94 -3.62 -19.12
CA SER A 76 -0.37 -3.15 -20.39
C SER A 76 -1.43 -2.79 -21.44
N THR A 77 -2.67 -3.24 -21.26
CA THR A 77 -3.83 -2.94 -22.12
C THR A 77 -4.03 -1.43 -22.35
N ALA A 78 -3.62 -0.59 -21.38
CA ALA A 78 -3.63 0.86 -21.50
C ALA A 78 -2.82 1.41 -22.70
N THR A 79 -1.83 0.66 -23.20
CA THR A 79 -0.98 1.07 -24.33
C THR A 79 -1.72 1.03 -25.67
N PHE A 80 -2.76 0.22 -25.81
CA PHE A 80 -3.55 0.07 -27.05
C PHE A 80 -4.59 1.19 -27.25
N LEU A 81 -4.71 2.14 -26.33
CA LEU A 81 -5.72 3.19 -26.40
C LEU A 81 -5.44 4.25 -27.49
N PRO A 82 -6.50 4.74 -28.18
CA PRO A 82 -6.37 5.81 -29.15
C PRO A 82 -5.79 7.09 -28.53
N LYS A 83 -4.85 7.74 -29.23
CA LYS A 83 -4.12 8.93 -28.74
C LYS A 83 -5.02 10.08 -28.30
N HIS A 84 -6.20 10.23 -28.91
CA HIS A 84 -7.13 11.34 -28.63
C HIS A 84 -7.96 11.14 -27.34
N LEU A 85 -8.19 9.89 -26.88
CA LEU A 85 -8.89 9.63 -25.62
C LEU A 85 -7.94 9.46 -24.42
N ARG A 86 -6.65 9.21 -24.66
CA ARG A 86 -5.67 8.88 -23.60
C ARG A 86 -5.67 9.91 -22.46
N GLY A 87 -5.73 11.20 -22.76
CA GLY A 87 -5.75 12.24 -21.72
C GLY A 87 -7.00 12.21 -20.84
N ARG A 88 -8.19 12.03 -21.44
CA ARG A 88 -9.46 11.94 -20.70
C ARG A 88 -9.53 10.68 -19.84
N ILE A 89 -9.07 9.57 -20.40
CA ILE A 89 -9.07 8.28 -19.72
C ILE A 89 -8.07 8.28 -18.57
N HIS A 90 -6.91 8.90 -18.73
CA HIS A 90 -5.95 9.06 -17.65
C HIS A 90 -6.52 9.89 -16.50
N ILE A 91 -7.20 11.01 -16.78
CA ILE A 91 -7.87 11.81 -15.73
C ILE A 91 -8.92 10.96 -15.00
N PHE A 92 -9.72 10.19 -15.74
CA PHE A 92 -10.73 9.30 -15.15
C PHE A 92 -10.12 8.21 -14.27
N THR A 93 -9.11 7.48 -14.77
CA THR A 93 -8.45 6.41 -13.99
C THR A 93 -7.66 6.96 -12.82
N SER A 94 -7.05 8.14 -12.94
CA SER A 94 -6.41 8.83 -11.82
C SER A 94 -7.42 9.29 -10.76
N ALA A 95 -8.59 9.81 -11.16
CA ALA A 95 -9.66 10.18 -10.21
C ALA A 95 -10.17 8.95 -9.45
N LEU A 96 -10.40 7.84 -10.16
CA LEU A 96 -10.79 6.57 -9.55
C LEU A 96 -9.70 6.03 -8.60
N ALA A 97 -8.44 6.10 -9.01
CA ALA A 97 -7.31 5.70 -8.16
C ALA A 97 -7.24 6.54 -6.89
N VAL A 98 -7.42 7.86 -7.00
CA VAL A 98 -7.45 8.78 -5.84
C VAL A 98 -8.62 8.47 -4.92
N GLY A 99 -9.80 8.14 -5.46
CA GLY A 99 -10.94 7.72 -4.65
C GLY A 99 -10.67 6.44 -3.86
N VAL A 100 -10.21 5.39 -4.53
CA VAL A 100 -9.85 4.13 -3.86
C VAL A 100 -8.75 4.35 -2.82
N THR A 101 -7.71 5.10 -3.18
CA THR A 101 -6.61 5.41 -2.25
C THR A 101 -7.12 6.22 -1.07
N GLY A 102 -8.04 7.16 -1.28
CA GLY A 102 -8.72 7.92 -0.24
C GLY A 102 -9.48 7.02 0.73
N SER A 103 -10.21 6.03 0.23
CA SER A 103 -10.87 5.02 1.06
C SER A 103 -9.86 4.22 1.89
N LEU A 104 -8.70 3.87 1.32
CA LEU A 104 -7.64 3.17 2.04
C LEU A 104 -6.91 4.04 3.06
N ILE A 105 -6.81 5.35 2.84
CA ILE A 105 -6.33 6.31 3.86
C ILE A 105 -7.30 6.29 5.04
N TRP A 106 -8.60 6.42 4.78
CA TRP A 106 -9.62 6.39 5.83
C TRP A 106 -9.60 5.06 6.61
N ALA A 107 -9.55 3.93 5.91
CA ALA A 107 -9.39 2.61 6.52
C ALA A 107 -8.12 2.49 7.37
N GLY A 108 -6.99 3.02 6.88
CA GLY A 108 -5.71 2.98 7.58
C GLY A 108 -5.71 3.87 8.83
N THR A 109 -6.39 5.01 8.79
CA THR A 109 -6.57 5.87 9.98
C THR A 109 -7.48 5.24 11.01
N ASP A 110 -8.53 4.53 10.57
CA ASP A 110 -9.42 3.79 11.45
C ASP A 110 -8.67 2.66 12.18
N LEU A 111 -7.88 1.88 11.44
CA LEU A 111 -7.01 0.83 12.02
C LEU A 111 -6.08 1.39 13.11
N VAL A 112 -5.32 2.45 12.81
CA VAL A 112 -4.42 3.09 13.78
C VAL A 112 -5.16 3.58 15.02
N SER A 113 -6.40 4.07 14.86
CA SER A 113 -7.22 4.54 15.99
C SER A 113 -7.66 3.38 16.88
N VAL A 114 -8.09 2.27 16.27
CA VAL A 114 -8.47 1.03 16.98
C VAL A 114 -7.27 0.46 17.75
N ASP A 115 -6.10 0.36 17.13
CA ASP A 115 -4.90 -0.20 17.77
C ASP A 115 -4.27 0.74 18.81
N PHE A 116 -4.49 2.05 18.67
CA PHE A 116 -4.14 3.02 19.70
C PHE A 116 -4.95 2.78 20.98
N GLU A 117 -6.25 2.57 20.88
CA GLU A 117 -7.13 2.27 22.02
C GLU A 117 -6.81 0.90 22.64
N PHE A 118 -6.44 -0.08 21.81
CA PHE A 118 -6.08 -1.42 22.28
C PHE A 118 -4.75 -1.45 23.07
N GLY A 119 -3.77 -0.61 22.69
CA GLY A 119 -2.52 -0.46 23.43
C GLY A 119 -1.51 -1.60 23.23
N GLY A 120 -1.57 -2.32 22.11
CA GLY A 120 -0.66 -3.41 21.77
C GLY A 120 0.80 -2.95 21.59
N GLN A 121 1.76 -3.85 21.81
CA GLN A 121 3.20 -3.58 21.66
C GLN A 121 3.88 -4.55 20.67
N VAL A 122 4.80 -4.00 19.88
CA VAL A 122 5.63 -4.75 18.91
C VAL A 122 6.81 -5.43 19.62
N ALA A 123 7.72 -4.60 20.13
CA ALA A 123 8.91 -4.97 20.85
C ALA A 123 9.52 -3.71 21.48
N TRP A 124 10.31 -3.87 22.55
CA TRP A 124 11.03 -2.77 23.22
C TRP A 124 10.14 -1.57 23.63
N GLY A 125 8.88 -1.83 23.98
CA GLY A 125 7.93 -0.79 24.37
C GLY A 125 7.40 0.05 23.21
N ILE A 126 7.70 -0.30 21.95
CA ILE A 126 7.15 0.38 20.77
C ILE A 126 5.69 -0.08 20.59
N PRO A 127 4.70 0.84 20.61
CA PRO A 127 3.31 0.51 20.35
C PRO A 127 3.06 0.09 18.89
N VAL A 128 2.09 -0.77 18.66
CA VAL A 128 1.69 -1.25 17.33
C VAL A 128 1.22 -0.09 16.43
N TRP A 129 0.36 0.80 16.95
CA TRP A 129 -0.18 1.95 16.20
C TRP A 129 0.90 2.86 15.61
N VAL A 130 2.07 2.98 16.27
CA VAL A 130 3.22 3.77 15.77
C VAL A 130 3.78 3.13 14.51
N ALA A 131 3.89 1.80 14.50
CA ALA A 131 4.37 1.08 13.33
C ALA A 131 3.35 1.11 12.18
N GLU A 132 2.06 1.08 12.50
CA GLU A 132 0.96 1.11 11.52
C GLU A 132 0.72 2.48 10.89
N CYS A 133 1.16 3.59 11.52
CA CYS A 133 1.04 4.93 10.97
C CYS A 133 1.61 5.07 9.55
N ILE A 134 2.56 4.21 9.15
CA ILE A 134 3.09 4.20 7.79
C ILE A 134 2.04 3.85 6.73
N ILE A 135 0.98 3.13 7.09
CA ILE A 135 -0.10 2.72 6.20
C ILE A 135 -0.88 3.97 5.69
N PRO A 136 -1.55 4.76 6.55
CA PRO A 136 -2.25 5.95 6.09
C PRO A 136 -1.29 6.99 5.51
N LEU A 137 -0.08 7.14 6.05
CA LEU A 137 0.92 8.08 5.51
C LEU A 137 1.39 7.68 4.10
N GLY A 138 1.61 6.39 3.87
CA GLY A 138 2.02 5.86 2.57
C GLY A 138 0.92 6.05 1.52
N PHE A 139 -0.33 5.72 1.85
CA PHE A 139 -1.46 5.99 0.96
C PHE A 139 -1.68 7.48 0.71
N ALA A 140 -1.51 8.34 1.72
CA ALA A 140 -1.59 9.79 1.55
C ALA A 140 -0.50 10.32 0.60
N ALA A 141 0.73 9.82 0.72
CA ALA A 141 1.81 10.15 -0.21
C ALA A 141 1.50 9.71 -1.65
N ILE A 142 0.91 8.51 -1.82
CA ILE A 142 0.48 8.01 -3.13
C ILE A 142 -0.66 8.86 -3.70
N ALA A 143 -1.69 9.16 -2.93
CA ALA A 143 -2.82 10.00 -3.35
C ALA A 143 -2.37 11.40 -3.78
N GLY A 144 -1.51 12.04 -2.99
CA GLY A 144 -0.95 13.35 -3.35
C GLY A 144 -0.17 13.32 -4.67
N ARG A 145 0.59 12.25 -4.92
CA ARG A 145 1.35 12.05 -6.17
C ARG A 145 0.44 11.80 -7.37
N LEU A 146 -0.62 11.01 -7.20
CA LEU A 146 -1.64 10.78 -8.24
C LEU A 146 -2.32 12.09 -8.64
N ILE A 147 -2.70 12.93 -7.67
CA ILE A 147 -3.30 14.25 -7.95
C ILE A 147 -2.31 15.17 -8.67
N TYR A 148 -1.07 15.28 -8.17
CA TYR A 148 -0.10 16.22 -8.73
C TYR A 148 0.38 15.85 -10.14
N ARG A 149 0.53 14.54 -10.41
CA ARG A 149 1.08 14.03 -11.68
C ARG A 149 0.02 13.67 -12.70
N GLY A 150 -1.20 13.34 -12.29
CA GLY A 150 -2.25 12.88 -13.23
C GLY A 150 -2.75 13.96 -14.19
N ALA A 151 -2.44 15.24 -13.94
CA ALA A 151 -2.70 16.32 -14.89
C ALA A 151 -1.66 17.44 -14.82
N SER A 152 -1.35 18.01 -15.99
CA SER A 152 -0.49 19.20 -16.13
C SER A 152 -1.21 20.50 -15.78
N THR A 153 -2.54 20.55 -15.94
CA THR A 153 -3.37 21.72 -15.66
C THR A 153 -3.97 21.67 -14.26
N ILE A 154 -4.11 22.83 -13.60
CA ILE A 154 -4.79 22.94 -12.30
C ILE A 154 -6.20 22.38 -12.36
N THR A 155 -6.95 22.68 -13.42
CA THR A 155 -8.32 22.15 -13.61
C THR A 155 -8.34 20.63 -13.64
N GLY A 156 -7.38 19.99 -14.35
CA GLY A 156 -7.28 18.54 -14.36
C GLY A 156 -6.94 17.95 -12.99
N ARG A 157 -6.07 18.62 -12.22
CA ARG A 157 -5.73 18.20 -10.85
C ARG A 157 -6.93 18.30 -9.93
N LEU A 158 -7.74 19.35 -10.05
CA LEU A 158 -8.99 19.50 -9.31
C LEU A 158 -9.98 18.38 -9.67
N LEU A 159 -10.14 18.06 -10.95
CA LEU A 159 -10.99 16.95 -11.39
C LEU A 159 -10.54 15.60 -10.82
N ILE A 160 -9.22 15.36 -10.74
CA ILE A 160 -8.68 14.15 -10.11
C ILE A 160 -8.91 14.16 -8.59
N ALA A 161 -8.73 15.32 -7.95
CA ALA A 161 -8.98 15.49 -6.51
C ALA A 161 -10.46 15.29 -6.14
N LEU A 162 -11.41 15.51 -7.05
CA LEU A 162 -12.82 15.13 -6.85
C LEU A 162 -12.99 13.64 -6.58
N GLY A 163 -12.02 12.80 -6.95
CA GLY A 163 -11.98 11.38 -6.54
C GLY A 163 -12.06 11.20 -5.03
N LEU A 164 -11.53 12.14 -4.23
CA LEU A 164 -11.62 12.11 -2.75
C LEU A 164 -13.05 12.25 -2.22
N LEU A 165 -14.03 12.59 -3.06
CA LEU A 165 -15.44 12.56 -2.68
C LEU A 165 -15.98 11.12 -2.59
N ILE A 166 -15.34 10.15 -3.24
CA ILE A 166 -15.74 8.74 -3.20
C ILE A 166 -15.75 8.21 -1.77
N PRO A 167 -14.66 8.23 -0.98
CA PRO A 167 -14.68 7.73 0.39
C PRO A 167 -15.71 8.45 1.27
N LEU A 168 -15.93 9.75 1.06
CA LEU A 168 -16.96 10.51 1.79
C LEU A 168 -18.38 10.03 1.46
N ALA A 169 -18.65 9.77 0.18
CA ALA A 169 -19.95 9.25 -0.25
C ALA A 169 -20.22 7.84 0.31
N PHE A 170 -19.20 6.97 0.32
CA PHE A 170 -19.31 5.63 0.91
C PHE A 170 -19.49 5.67 2.42
N GLY A 171 -18.79 6.55 3.13
CA GLY A 171 -18.93 6.72 4.58
C GLY A 171 -20.24 7.36 5.02
N ALA A 172 -20.96 8.06 4.13
CA ALA A 172 -22.25 8.67 4.42
C ALA A 172 -23.44 7.70 4.31
N ILE A 173 -23.22 6.49 3.77
CA ILE A 173 -24.25 5.48 3.60
C ILE A 173 -24.24 4.55 4.81
N GLU A 174 -25.33 4.58 5.59
CA GLU A 174 -25.45 3.77 6.81
C GLU A 174 -25.81 2.30 6.53
N ASN A 175 -26.54 2.02 5.44
CA ASN A 175 -26.98 0.67 5.07
C ASN A 175 -26.42 0.26 3.69
N PRO A 176 -25.14 -0.14 3.60
CA PRO A 176 -24.50 -0.53 2.33
C PRO A 176 -25.24 -1.61 1.56
N HIS A 177 -25.71 -2.64 2.26
CA HIS A 177 -26.36 -3.83 1.71
C HIS A 177 -27.59 -3.52 0.83
N GLU A 178 -28.31 -2.44 1.13
CA GLU A 178 -29.57 -2.11 0.44
C GLU A 178 -29.38 -1.25 -0.82
N THR A 179 -28.17 -0.74 -1.04
CA THR A 179 -27.90 0.22 -2.13
C THR A 179 -27.74 -0.42 -3.50
N GLY A 180 -27.38 -1.71 -3.57
CA GLY A 180 -27.04 -2.39 -4.82
C GLY A 180 -25.84 -1.78 -5.55
N LEU A 181 -25.03 -0.96 -4.88
CA LEU A 181 -23.95 -0.17 -5.50
C LEU A 181 -22.68 -0.99 -5.79
N VAL A 182 -22.58 -2.18 -5.21
CA VAL A 182 -21.39 -3.03 -5.29
C VAL A 182 -21.15 -3.55 -6.70
N LEU A 183 -22.21 -4.03 -7.37
CA LEU A 183 -22.09 -4.52 -8.74
C LEU A 183 -21.64 -3.41 -9.70
N PRO A 184 -22.29 -2.22 -9.77
CA PRO A 184 -21.82 -1.15 -10.65
C PRO A 184 -20.43 -0.64 -10.27
N ALA A 185 -20.10 -0.51 -8.98
CA ALA A 185 -18.77 -0.08 -8.55
C ALA A 185 -17.67 -1.10 -8.92
N SER A 186 -17.96 -2.41 -8.78
CA SER A 186 -17.07 -3.48 -9.21
C SER A 186 -16.81 -3.43 -10.71
N VAL A 187 -17.85 -3.21 -11.52
CA VAL A 187 -17.71 -3.03 -12.98
C VAL A 187 -16.84 -1.82 -13.30
N VAL A 188 -17.02 -0.69 -12.59
CA VAL A 188 -16.18 0.51 -12.75
C VAL A 188 -14.72 0.22 -12.40
N ILE A 189 -14.44 -0.52 -11.33
CA ILE A 189 -13.08 -0.92 -10.96
C ILE A 189 -12.46 -1.82 -12.03
N ILE A 190 -13.18 -2.84 -12.51
CA ILE A 190 -12.70 -3.78 -13.54
C ILE A 190 -12.39 -3.03 -14.84
N LEU A 191 -13.32 -2.20 -15.31
CA LEU A 191 -13.13 -1.39 -16.52
C LEU A 191 -12.00 -0.38 -16.33
N GLY A 192 -11.93 0.28 -15.17
CA GLY A 192 -10.82 1.16 -14.82
C GLY A 192 -9.47 0.44 -14.92
N THR A 193 -9.39 -0.78 -14.41
CA THR A 193 -8.17 -1.63 -14.45
C THR A 193 -7.76 -1.94 -15.87
N ALA A 194 -8.71 -2.29 -16.74
CA ALA A 194 -8.45 -2.48 -18.17
C ALA A 194 -7.96 -1.19 -18.86
N LEU A 195 -8.39 -0.03 -18.38
CA LEU A 195 -8.01 1.30 -18.89
C LEU A 195 -6.70 1.85 -18.30
N GLY A 196 -6.04 1.11 -17.40
CA GLY A 196 -4.76 1.51 -16.79
C GLY A 196 -4.85 2.03 -15.36
N LEU A 197 -5.95 1.75 -14.64
CA LEU A 197 -5.99 1.90 -13.18
C LEU A 197 -4.92 0.98 -12.55
N PRO A 198 -4.14 1.45 -11.56
CA PRO A 198 -3.17 0.61 -10.86
C PRO A 198 -3.80 -0.63 -10.24
N ILE A 199 -3.08 -1.75 -10.27
CA ILE A 199 -3.58 -3.05 -9.79
C ILE A 199 -3.91 -3.01 -8.30
N TYR A 200 -3.15 -2.27 -7.48
CA TYR A 200 -3.48 -2.14 -6.05
C TYR A 200 -4.84 -1.44 -5.83
N CYS A 201 -5.23 -0.49 -6.69
CA CYS A 201 -6.57 0.11 -6.63
C CYS A 201 -7.64 -0.91 -6.99
N ALA A 202 -7.35 -1.82 -7.92
CA ALA A 202 -8.27 -2.89 -8.29
C ALA A 202 -8.50 -3.83 -7.11
N LEU A 203 -7.42 -4.35 -6.52
CA LEU A 203 -7.49 -5.32 -5.43
C LEU A 203 -7.97 -4.68 -4.11
N GLY A 204 -7.35 -3.58 -3.69
CA GLY A 204 -7.71 -2.88 -2.46
C GLY A 204 -9.08 -2.21 -2.54
N GLY A 205 -9.43 -1.68 -3.72
CA GLY A 205 -10.77 -1.12 -3.95
C GLY A 205 -11.86 -2.17 -3.95
N ALA A 206 -11.64 -3.33 -4.59
CA ALA A 206 -12.59 -4.44 -4.53
C ALA A 206 -12.73 -4.99 -3.10
N ALA A 207 -11.63 -5.16 -2.37
CA ALA A 207 -11.67 -5.60 -0.98
C ALA A 207 -12.46 -4.61 -0.09
N ALA A 208 -12.17 -3.31 -0.20
CA ALA A 208 -12.89 -2.29 0.55
C ALA A 208 -14.39 -2.24 0.20
N LEU A 209 -14.73 -2.42 -1.08
CA LEU A 209 -16.10 -2.45 -1.56
C LEU A 209 -16.89 -3.65 -1.01
N LEU A 210 -16.30 -4.84 -1.03
CA LEU A 210 -16.93 -6.07 -0.55
C LEU A 210 -17.07 -6.06 0.98
N PHE A 211 -16.05 -5.60 1.71
CA PHE A 211 -16.17 -5.44 3.16
C PHE A 211 -17.20 -4.38 3.54
N TRP A 212 -17.25 -3.28 2.80
CA TRP A 212 -18.30 -2.27 2.97
C TRP A 212 -19.69 -2.86 2.69
N GLU A 213 -19.84 -3.68 1.65
CA GLU A 213 -21.09 -4.41 1.39
C GLU A 213 -21.46 -5.30 2.56
N GLU A 214 -20.52 -6.07 3.11
CA GLU A 214 -20.76 -7.03 4.19
C GLU A 214 -20.93 -6.39 5.58
N GLY A 215 -20.84 -5.06 5.70
CA GLY A 215 -20.86 -4.35 6.98
C GLY A 215 -19.61 -4.60 7.84
N THR A 216 -18.55 -5.17 7.24
CA THR A 216 -17.26 -5.38 7.90
C THR A 216 -16.51 -4.05 7.96
N PRO A 217 -15.86 -3.71 9.09
CA PRO A 217 -15.05 -2.50 9.18
C PRO A 217 -14.02 -2.44 8.05
N ILE A 218 -13.97 -1.32 7.34
CA ILE A 218 -13.06 -1.14 6.21
C ILE A 218 -11.58 -1.21 6.62
N SER A 219 -11.28 -0.98 7.91
CA SER A 219 -9.97 -1.19 8.54
C SER A 219 -9.48 -2.65 8.44
N ALA A 220 -10.36 -3.61 8.16
CA ALA A 220 -9.96 -4.99 7.86
C ALA A 220 -9.04 -5.10 6.63
N VAL A 221 -9.17 -4.21 5.63
CA VAL A 221 -8.28 -4.23 4.44
C VAL A 221 -6.82 -3.90 4.80
N PRO A 222 -6.52 -2.75 5.43
CA PRO A 222 -5.16 -2.47 5.90
C PRO A 222 -4.74 -3.41 7.05
N GLY A 223 -5.67 -3.87 7.89
CA GLY A 223 -5.38 -4.85 8.95
C GLY A 223 -4.86 -6.17 8.39
N GLU A 224 -5.44 -6.65 7.28
CA GLU A 224 -4.93 -7.83 6.58
C GLU A 224 -3.56 -7.57 5.96
N THR A 225 -3.38 -6.40 5.37
CA THR A 225 -2.08 -5.98 4.80
C THR A 225 -0.99 -5.98 5.88
N TYR A 226 -1.31 -5.42 7.05
CA TYR A 226 -0.44 -5.42 8.22
C TYR A 226 -0.11 -6.87 8.64
N ARG A 227 -1.13 -7.70 8.87
CA ARG A 227 -0.97 -9.11 9.26
C ARG A 227 -0.10 -9.91 8.30
N LEU A 228 -0.27 -9.71 6.99
CA LEU A 228 0.55 -10.37 5.99
C LEU A 228 1.99 -9.88 6.04
N SER A 229 2.21 -8.56 6.04
CA SER A 229 3.56 -7.98 6.06
C SER A 229 4.37 -8.35 7.30
N THR A 230 3.69 -8.59 8.42
CA THR A 230 4.29 -8.98 9.69
C THR A 230 4.16 -10.48 9.98
N SER A 231 3.71 -11.29 9.02
CA SER A 231 3.52 -12.72 9.27
C SER A 231 4.87 -13.46 9.36
N PRO A 232 5.12 -14.22 10.45
CA PRO A 232 6.29 -15.10 10.55
C PRO A 232 6.33 -16.21 9.49
N MET A 233 5.17 -16.50 8.88
CA MET A 233 4.95 -17.70 8.07
C MET A 233 5.25 -17.48 6.58
N LEU A 234 5.44 -16.23 6.13
CA LEU A 234 5.70 -15.95 4.71
C LEU A 234 6.96 -16.65 4.16
N PRO A 235 8.08 -16.76 4.90
CA PRO A 235 9.24 -17.53 4.46
C PRO A 235 9.03 -19.06 4.50
N ALA A 236 8.09 -19.55 5.31
CA ALA A 236 7.92 -20.99 5.53
C ALA A 236 7.29 -21.69 4.31
N ILE A 237 6.44 -21.02 3.55
CA ILE A 237 5.72 -21.62 2.40
C ILE A 237 6.70 -22.05 1.29
N PRO A 238 7.60 -21.18 0.77
CA PRO A 238 8.58 -21.61 -0.22
C PRO A 238 9.57 -22.67 0.30
N LEU A 239 9.97 -22.58 1.58
CA LEU A 239 10.87 -23.55 2.20
C LEU A 239 10.23 -24.93 2.33
N PHE A 240 8.93 -25.00 2.64
CA PHE A 240 8.18 -26.26 2.66
C PHE A 240 8.05 -26.86 1.26
N THR A 241 7.75 -26.05 0.25
CA THR A 241 7.73 -26.51 -1.16
C THR A 241 9.09 -27.04 -1.60
N LEU A 242 10.18 -26.34 -1.27
CA LEU A 242 11.54 -26.78 -1.58
C LEU A 242 11.90 -28.08 -0.84
N GLY A 243 11.57 -28.18 0.45
CA GLY A 243 11.80 -29.39 1.25
C GLY A 243 11.04 -30.60 0.70
N GLY A 244 9.78 -30.42 0.29
CA GLY A 244 8.98 -31.45 -0.36
C GLY A 244 9.56 -31.91 -1.71
N TYR A 245 10.06 -30.98 -2.52
CA TYR A 245 10.75 -31.30 -3.77
C TYR A 245 12.01 -32.15 -3.53
N ILE A 246 12.87 -31.75 -2.58
CA ILE A 246 14.10 -32.50 -2.26
C ILE A 246 13.77 -33.91 -1.75
N LEU A 247 12.72 -34.06 -0.94
CA LEU A 247 12.29 -35.37 -0.44
C LEU A 247 11.74 -36.27 -1.57
N ALA A 248 11.08 -35.69 -2.57
CA ALA A 248 10.57 -36.40 -3.73
C ALA A 248 11.67 -36.82 -4.72
N GLU A 249 12.77 -36.06 -4.84
CA GLU A 249 13.94 -36.45 -5.66
C GLU A 249 14.89 -37.43 -4.97
N GLY A 250 14.84 -37.51 -3.63
CA GLY A 250 15.71 -38.39 -2.84
C GLY A 250 15.21 -39.82 -2.65
N GLY A 251 14.07 -40.19 -3.24
CA GLY A 251 13.42 -41.51 -3.13
C GLY A 251 13.54 -42.37 -4.38
#